data_AF-A0A8C8T7A2-F1
#
_entry.id   AF-A0A8C8T7A2-F1
#
_cell.length_a   1.000
_cell.length_b   1.000
_cell.length_c   1.000
_cell.angle_alpha   90.00
_cell.angle_beta   90.00
_cell.angle_gamma   90.00
#
_symmetry.space_group_name_H-M   'P 1'
#
loop_
_entity.id
_entity.type
_entity.pdbx_description
1 polymer ?
#
loop_
_entity_poly.entity_id
_entity_poly.type
_entity_poly.pdbx_seq_one_letter_code
_entity_poly.pdbx_strand_id
1 'polypeptide(L)'
;MSVAVSNRFQGGKAFGLLKARQERRLAEINREFLCDQKYSDEENLPEKLAAFKDLMSLKRMMEKLGVPKTHLEMKKMISEVTGGVSDTISYRDFVNMMLGKRSAVLKLVMMFEGKANESSPKPAGPPPERDIASLP
;
A
#
# COMPACT_ATOMS: atom_id res chain seq x y z
N MET A 1 -39.01 8.13 14.01
CA MET A 1 -38.72 7.25 12.87
C MET A 1 -37.23 7.38 12.55
N SER A 2 -36.46 6.32 12.78
CA SER A 2 -35.00 6.32 12.58
C SER A 2 -34.65 6.41 11.10
N VAL A 3 -33.90 7.44 10.72
CA VAL A 3 -33.33 7.57 9.37
C VAL A 3 -32.07 6.73 9.35
N ALA A 4 -32.11 5.59 8.65
CA ALA A 4 -30.97 4.70 8.49
C ALA A 4 -29.84 5.45 7.76
N VAL A 5 -28.71 5.62 8.44
CA VAL A 5 -27.47 6.14 7.88
C VAL A 5 -26.98 5.17 6.82
N SER A 6 -27.26 5.49 5.56
CA SER A 6 -26.78 4.75 4.41
C SER A 6 -25.29 5.04 4.25
N ASN A 7 -24.44 4.20 4.85
CA ASN A 7 -23.02 4.11 4.54
C ASN A 7 -22.87 3.69 3.06
N ARG A 8 -22.84 4.68 2.16
CA ARG A 8 -22.52 4.48 0.75
C ARG A 8 -21.01 4.25 0.62
N PHE A 9 -20.61 3.00 0.80
CA PHE A 9 -19.31 2.51 0.33
C PHE A 9 -19.25 2.74 -1.19
N GLN A 10 -18.36 3.61 -1.65
CA GLN A 10 -18.19 3.99 -3.06
C GLN A 10 -17.74 2.85 -4.00
N GLY A 11 -17.72 1.59 -3.52
CA GLY A 11 -17.46 0.41 -4.33
C GLY A 11 -18.70 -0.47 -4.37
N GLY A 12 -19.30 -0.64 -5.55
CA GLY A 12 -20.43 -1.56 -5.73
C GLY A 12 -20.10 -3.01 -5.30
N LYS A 13 -21.12 -3.88 -5.26
CA LYS A 13 -21.00 -5.29 -4.79
C LYS A 13 -19.78 -6.04 -5.37
N ALA A 14 -19.47 -5.84 -6.65
CA ALA A 14 -18.32 -6.45 -7.31
C ALA A 14 -16.97 -5.97 -6.75
N PHE A 15 -16.85 -4.68 -6.44
CA PHE A 15 -15.65 -4.10 -5.83
C PHE A 15 -15.46 -4.61 -4.39
N GLY A 16 -16.54 -4.71 -3.61
CA GLY A 16 -16.50 -5.30 -2.27
C GLY A 16 -16.00 -6.74 -2.30
N LEU A 17 -16.48 -7.55 -3.24
CA LEU A 17 -16.03 -8.93 -3.42
C LEU A 17 -14.55 -9.00 -3.85
N LEU A 18 -14.11 -8.12 -4.76
CA LEU A 18 -12.72 -8.01 -5.18
C LEU A 18 -11.79 -7.67 -4.00
N LYS A 19 -12.18 -6.68 -3.17
CA LYS A 19 -11.44 -6.29 -1.97
C LYS A 19 -11.34 -7.44 -0.96
N ALA A 20 -12.43 -8.15 -0.70
CA ALA A 20 -12.43 -9.30 0.21
C ALA A 20 -11.54 -10.45 -0.31
N ARG A 21 -11.51 -10.67 -1.63
CA ARG A 21 -10.60 -11.64 -2.25
C ARG A 21 -9.13 -11.21 -2.14
N GLN A 22 -8.86 -9.93 -2.38
CA GLN A 22 -7.52 -9.36 -2.23
C GLN A 22 -7.03 -9.51 -0.78
N GLU A 23 -7.87 -9.18 0.19
CA GLU A 23 -7.54 -9.27 1.60
C GLU A 23 -7.22 -10.70 2.05
N ARG A 24 -8.02 -11.68 1.62
CA ARG A 24 -7.72 -13.10 1.86
C ARG A 24 -6.36 -13.52 1.29
N ARG A 25 -6.08 -13.12 0.06
CA ARG A 25 -4.80 -13.44 -0.59
C ARG A 25 -3.60 -12.82 0.12
N LEU A 26 -3.73 -11.59 0.62
CA LEU A 26 -2.67 -10.95 1.41
C LEU A 26 -2.47 -11.66 2.76
N ALA A 27 -3.56 -12.10 3.40
CA ALA A 27 -3.49 -12.84 4.65
C ALA A 27 -2.82 -14.21 4.47
N GLU A 28 -3.09 -14.91 3.37
CA GLU A 28 -2.42 -16.16 3.01
C GLU A 28 -0.91 -15.96 2.86
N ILE A 29 -0.49 -14.94 2.11
CA ILE A 29 0.92 -14.61 1.93
C ILE A 29 1.58 -14.25 3.27
N ASN A 30 0.91 -13.48 4.13
CA ASN A 30 1.44 -13.17 5.47
C ASN A 30 1.63 -14.42 6.32
N ARG A 31 0.70 -15.38 6.23
CA ARG A 31 0.84 -16.65 6.93
C ARG A 31 2.06 -17.44 6.45
N GLU A 32 2.36 -17.43 5.15
CA GLU A 32 3.58 -18.02 4.62
C GLU A 32 4.83 -17.37 5.22
N PHE A 33 4.87 -16.02 5.28
CA PHE A 33 5.99 -15.30 5.90
C PHE A 33 6.17 -15.60 7.39
N LEU A 34 5.06 -15.78 8.13
CA LEU A 34 5.10 -16.15 9.55
C LEU A 34 5.62 -17.56 9.80
N CYS A 35 5.46 -18.47 8.82
CA CYS A 35 5.92 -19.84 8.91
C CYS A 35 7.30 -20.06 8.26
N ASP A 36 7.85 -19.05 7.58
CA ASP A 36 9.13 -19.13 6.90
C ASP A 36 10.28 -18.97 7.91
N GLN A 37 11.12 -20.00 8.03
CA GLN A 37 12.28 -20.02 8.91
C GLN A 37 13.23 -18.85 8.63
N LYS A 38 13.27 -18.31 7.41
CA LYS A 38 14.09 -17.15 7.06
C LYS A 38 13.79 -15.91 7.92
N TYR A 39 12.56 -15.78 8.41
CA TYR A 39 12.11 -14.61 9.18
C TYR A 39 11.84 -14.95 10.66
N SER A 40 12.29 -16.12 11.14
CA SER A 40 12.07 -16.53 12.55
C SER A 40 12.67 -15.55 13.56
N ASP A 41 13.78 -14.91 13.19
CA ASP A 41 14.52 -14.01 14.06
C ASP A 41 13.99 -12.56 13.99
N GLU A 42 12.99 -12.31 13.14
CA GLU A 42 12.42 -10.98 12.96
C GLU A 42 11.44 -10.64 14.09
N GLU A 43 11.83 -9.71 14.96
CA GLU A 43 10.98 -9.26 16.05
C GLU A 43 9.70 -8.55 15.55
N ASN A 44 8.58 -8.81 16.22
CA ASN A 44 7.27 -8.22 15.92
C ASN A 44 6.87 -8.39 14.44
N LEU A 45 7.24 -9.54 13.85
CA LEU A 45 6.92 -9.87 12.46
C LEU A 45 5.40 -9.81 12.17
N PRO A 46 4.49 -10.34 13.02
CA PRO A 46 3.05 -10.22 12.80
C PRO A 46 2.57 -8.77 12.68
N GLU A 47 3.04 -7.90 13.57
CA GLU A 47 2.69 -6.48 13.61
C GLU A 47 3.23 -5.75 12.37
N LYS A 48 4.47 -6.06 11.95
CA LYS A 48 5.06 -5.54 10.72
C LYS A 48 4.27 -5.95 9.48
N LEU A 49 3.91 -7.23 9.36
CA LEU A 49 3.11 -7.74 8.24
C LEU A 49 1.71 -7.11 8.17
N ALA A 50 1.08 -6.88 9.33
CA ALA A 50 -0.17 -6.15 9.42
C ALA A 50 -0.03 -4.70 8.94
N ALA A 51 1.03 -3.99 9.37
CA ALA A 51 1.31 -2.63 8.92
C ALA A 51 1.60 -2.56 7.41
N PHE A 52 2.29 -3.57 6.86
CA PHE A 52 2.61 -3.65 5.44
C PHE A 52 1.36 -3.80 4.56
N LYS A 53 0.34 -4.54 5.01
CA LYS A 53 -0.94 -4.67 4.29
C LYS A 53 -1.61 -3.32 4.04
N ASP A 54 -1.60 -2.43 5.04
CA ASP A 54 -2.23 -1.10 4.93
C ASP A 54 -1.37 -0.11 4.12
N LEU A 55 -0.05 -0.23 4.24
CA LEU A 55 0.90 0.57 3.49
C LEU A 55 0.89 0.25 1.99
N MET A 56 0.57 -0.98 1.61
CA MET A 56 0.61 -1.48 0.22
C MET A 56 -0.51 -0.98 -0.70
N SER A 57 -1.28 0.04 -0.30
CA SER A 57 -2.06 0.81 -1.25
C SER A 57 -1.09 1.58 -2.16
N LEU A 58 -0.50 0.91 -3.17
CA LEU A 58 0.57 1.43 -4.04
C LEU A 58 0.26 2.82 -4.64
N LYS A 59 -1.02 3.08 -4.93
CA LYS A 59 -1.51 4.41 -5.33
C LYS A 59 -1.27 5.47 -4.25
N ARG A 60 -1.52 5.14 -2.99
CA ARG A 60 -1.22 5.97 -1.81
C ARG A 60 0.28 6.07 -1.54
N MET A 61 1.07 5.06 -1.92
CA MET A 61 2.54 5.15 -1.91
C MET A 61 3.01 6.18 -2.93
N MET A 62 2.57 6.10 -4.19
CA MET A 62 2.97 7.04 -5.23
C MET A 62 2.45 8.47 -5.01
N GLU A 63 1.24 8.63 -4.47
CA GLU A 63 0.68 9.93 -4.09
C GLU A 63 1.42 10.56 -2.90
N LYS A 64 1.95 9.77 -1.97
CA LYS A 64 2.69 10.26 -0.79
C LYS A 64 4.10 10.74 -1.11
N LEU A 65 4.71 10.18 -2.14
CA LEU A 65 6.08 10.52 -2.56
C LEU A 65 6.23 12.01 -2.88
N GLY A 66 5.16 12.76 -3.21
CA GLY A 66 5.12 14.21 -3.41
C GLY A 66 6.01 14.77 -4.54
N VAL A 67 6.93 13.94 -5.04
CA VAL A 67 7.96 14.23 -6.01
C VAL A 67 7.53 13.58 -7.31
N PRO A 68 7.38 14.36 -8.40
CA PRO A 68 7.12 13.78 -9.71
C PRO A 68 8.25 12.81 -10.08
N LYS A 69 7.92 11.52 -10.16
CA LYS A 69 8.84 10.49 -10.67
C LYS A 69 8.61 10.30 -12.16
N THR A 70 9.69 10.31 -12.93
CA THR A 70 9.65 9.95 -14.35
C THR A 70 9.32 8.47 -14.52
N HIS A 71 8.80 8.08 -15.69
CA HIS A 71 8.60 6.67 -16.02
C HIS A 71 9.87 5.81 -15.88
N LEU A 72 11.03 6.38 -16.21
CA LEU A 72 12.31 5.68 -16.10
C LEU A 72 12.69 5.44 -14.64
N GLU A 73 12.51 6.42 -13.75
CA GLU A 73 12.75 6.24 -12.32
C GLU A 73 11.80 5.21 -11.71
N MET A 74 10.51 5.24 -12.09
CA MET A 74 9.55 4.22 -11.65
C MET A 74 9.98 2.82 -12.10
N LYS A 75 10.38 2.66 -13.36
CA LYS A 75 10.90 1.38 -13.87
C LYS A 75 12.16 0.92 -13.13
N LYS A 76 13.09 1.83 -12.84
CA LYS A 76 14.30 1.52 -12.06
C LYS A 76 13.97 1.07 -10.63
N MET A 77 13.05 1.77 -9.95
CA MET A 77 12.60 1.38 -8.61
C MET A 77 11.92 0.01 -8.60
N ILE A 78 11.08 -0.27 -9.59
CA ILE A 78 10.44 -1.59 -9.73
C ILE A 78 11.50 -2.66 -9.97
N SER A 79 12.41 -2.45 -10.94
CA SER A 79 13.48 -3.40 -11.26
C SER A 79 14.43 -3.65 -10.09
N GLU A 80 14.70 -2.64 -9.26
CA GLU A 80 15.53 -2.79 -8.05
C GLU A 80 14.86 -3.74 -7.05
N VAL A 81 13.55 -3.61 -6.85
CA VAL A 81 12.77 -4.42 -5.90
C VAL A 81 12.53 -5.83 -6.43
N THR A 82 12.24 -5.98 -7.71
CA THR A 82 11.96 -7.30 -8.34
C THR A 82 13.25 -8.01 -8.77
N GLY A 83 14.41 -7.36 -8.70
CA GLY A 83 15.64 -7.92 -9.28
C GLY A 83 15.59 -8.05 -10.80
N GLY A 84 14.73 -7.27 -11.48
CA GLY A 84 14.58 -7.26 -12.93
C GLY A 84 13.75 -8.41 -13.52
N VAL A 85 13.16 -9.28 -12.69
CA VAL A 85 12.35 -10.41 -13.19
C VAL A 85 10.90 -10.03 -13.51
N SER A 86 10.44 -8.85 -13.06
CA SER A 86 9.06 -8.40 -13.19
C SER A 86 8.97 -6.88 -13.36
N ASP A 87 8.02 -6.45 -14.18
CA ASP A 87 7.64 -5.05 -14.40
C ASP A 87 6.65 -4.51 -13.35
N THR A 88 6.29 -5.34 -12.36
CA THR A 88 5.42 -4.97 -11.25
C THR A 88 5.94 -5.52 -9.92
N ILE A 89 5.75 -4.77 -8.84
CA ILE A 89 6.10 -5.19 -7.48
C ILE A 89 4.94 -6.00 -6.91
N SER A 90 5.16 -7.30 -6.66
CA SER A 90 4.19 -8.13 -5.94
C SER A 90 4.24 -7.88 -4.43
N TYR A 91 3.26 -8.39 -3.69
CA TYR A 91 3.29 -8.27 -2.22
C TYR A 91 4.47 -9.00 -1.60
N ARG A 92 4.88 -10.13 -2.18
CA ARG A 92 6.06 -10.85 -1.71
C ARG A 92 7.32 -10.02 -1.92
N ASP A 93 7.49 -9.40 -3.09
CA ASP A 93 8.64 -8.54 -3.38
C ASP A 93 8.70 -7.36 -2.41
N PHE A 94 7.54 -6.76 -2.12
CA PHE A 94 7.41 -5.68 -1.16
C PHE A 94 7.82 -6.10 0.26
N VAL A 95 7.27 -7.20 0.78
CA VAL A 95 7.61 -7.70 2.12
C VAL A 95 9.08 -8.09 2.21
N ASN A 96 9.60 -8.78 1.18
CA ASN A 96 11.02 -9.13 1.08
C ASN A 96 11.93 -7.89 1.08
N MET A 97 11.53 -6.80 0.41
CA MET A 97 12.24 -5.53 0.45
C MET A 97 12.21 -4.92 1.86
N MET A 98 11.04 -4.90 2.51
CA MET A 98 10.88 -4.28 3.83
C MET A 98 11.63 -5.02 4.94
N LEU A 99 11.59 -6.35 4.94
CA LEU A 99 12.30 -7.20 5.91
C LEU A 99 13.77 -7.46 5.52
N GLY A 100 14.12 -7.28 4.24
CA GLY A 100 15.46 -7.55 3.75
C GLY A 100 16.52 -6.54 4.19
N LYS A 101 17.78 -6.95 4.22
CA LYS A 101 18.93 -6.08 4.52
C LYS A 101 19.29 -5.12 3.38
N ARG A 102 18.84 -5.40 2.16
CA ARG A 102 19.10 -4.52 1.00
C ARG A 102 18.27 -3.24 1.15
N SER A 103 18.96 -2.11 1.08
CA SER A 103 18.29 -0.83 0.91
C SER A 103 17.79 -0.72 -0.53
N ALA A 104 16.58 -0.21 -0.70
CA ALA A 104 16.04 0.16 -2.01
C ALA A 104 15.58 1.61 -1.92
N VAL A 105 15.60 2.34 -3.04
CA VAL A 105 15.13 3.73 -3.07
C VAL A 105 13.71 3.82 -2.51
N LEU A 106 12.85 2.87 -2.89
CA LEU A 106 11.48 2.79 -2.39
C LEU A 106 11.42 2.60 -0.87
N LYS A 107 12.24 1.69 -0.31
CA LYS A 107 12.30 1.43 1.14
C LYS A 107 12.72 2.67 1.92
N LEU A 108 13.73 3.39 1.43
CA LEU A 108 14.21 4.62 2.05
C LEU A 108 13.09 5.65 2.13
N VAL A 109 12.40 5.92 1.01
CA VAL A 109 11.34 6.93 1.05
C VAL A 109 10.24 6.56 2.04
N MET A 110 9.88 5.27 2.11
CA MET A 110 8.87 4.80 3.07
C MET A 110 9.29 4.97 4.53
N MET A 111 10.57 4.75 4.85
CA MET A 111 11.11 4.94 6.20
C MET A 111 11.18 6.41 6.61
N PHE A 112 11.45 7.32 5.67
CA PHE A 112 11.59 8.75 5.96
C PHE A 112 10.24 9.51 5.98
N GLU A 113 9.24 9.10 5.19
CA GLU A 113 7.94 9.77 5.15
C GLU A 113 6.96 9.33 6.26
N GLY A 114 7.22 8.19 6.91
CA GLY A 114 6.43 7.71 8.05
C GLY A 114 6.50 8.63 9.27
N LYS A 115 7.66 9.27 9.52
CA LYS A 115 7.87 10.21 10.63
C LYS A 115 7.20 11.57 10.42
N ALA A 116 6.89 11.95 9.19
CA ALA A 116 6.27 13.24 8.86
C ALA A 116 4.73 13.23 8.89
N ASN A 117 4.10 12.05 8.97
CA ASN A 117 2.64 11.88 8.87
C ASN A 117 1.91 11.72 10.22
N GLU A 118 2.60 11.73 11.37
CA GLU A 118 1.93 11.75 12.68
C GLU A 118 1.18 13.06 12.98
N SER A 119 1.35 14.10 12.15
CA SER A 119 0.84 15.46 12.43
C SER A 119 -0.37 15.91 11.60
N SER A 120 -1.02 15.05 10.81
CA SER A 120 -2.26 15.46 10.12
C SER A 120 -3.36 14.39 10.16
N PRO A 121 -4.41 14.58 10.98
CA PRO A 121 -5.67 13.90 10.75
C PRO A 121 -6.18 14.36 9.37
N LYS A 122 -6.37 13.42 8.45
CA LYS A 122 -7.00 13.74 7.17
C LYS A 122 -8.38 14.37 7.43
N PRO A 123 -8.76 15.43 6.71
CA PRO A 123 -10.13 15.94 6.79
C PRO A 123 -11.06 14.81 6.34
N ALA A 124 -11.85 14.30 7.28
CA ALA A 124 -12.96 13.41 7.00
C ALA A 124 -14.09 14.27 6.44
N GLY A 125 -14.19 14.33 5.11
CA GLY A 125 -15.26 15.04 4.42
C GLY A 125 -15.51 14.41 3.06
N PRO A 126 -16.77 14.40 2.58
CA PRO A 126 -17.04 14.01 1.21
C PRO A 126 -16.22 14.88 0.23
N PRO A 127 -15.69 14.31 -0.87
CA PRO A 127 -14.96 15.09 -1.86
C PRO A 127 -15.80 16.29 -2.32
N PRO A 128 -15.18 17.46 -2.55
CA PRO A 128 -15.88 18.60 -3.14
C PRO A 128 -16.49 18.17 -4.48
N GLU A 129 -17.77 18.49 -4.69
CA GLU A 129 -18.45 18.16 -5.93
C GLU A 129 -17.73 18.85 -7.10
N ARG A 130 -17.36 18.06 -8.11
CA ARG A 130 -16.81 18.60 -9.35
C ARG A 130 -17.95 19.23 -10.12
N ASP A 131 -17.96 20.55 -10.16
CA ASP A 131 -18.96 21.29 -10.92
C ASP A 131 -18.68 21.17 -12.43
N ILE A 132 -19.74 21.14 -13.22
CA ILE A 132 -19.74 20.88 -14.68
C ILE A 132 -18.93 21.92 -15.46
N ALA A 133 -18.64 23.07 -14.84
CA ALA A 133 -17.75 24.12 -15.33
C ALA A 133 -16.25 23.72 -15.33
N SER A 134 -15.90 22.54 -14.79
CA SER A 134 -14.51 22.09 -14.62
C SER A 134 -14.04 21.10 -15.70
N LEU A 135 -14.77 20.96 -16.80
CA LEU A 135 -14.40 20.13 -17.95
C LEU A 135 -14.04 21.04 -19.14
N PRO A 136 -12.95 20.77 -19.87
CA PRO A 136 -12.61 21.50 -21.11
C PRO A 136 -13.57 21.17 -22.25
#